data_AF-A0A2Z4R7X7-F1
#
_entry.id   AF-A0A2Z4R7X7-F1
#
_cell.length_a   1.000
_cell.length_b   1.000
_cell.length_c   1.000
_cell.angle_alpha   90.00
_cell.angle_beta   90.00
_cell.angle_gamma   90.00
#
_symmetry.space_group_name_H-M   'P 1'
#
loop_
_entity.id
_entity.type
_entity.pdbx_description
1 polymer ?
#
loop_
_entity_poly.entity_id
_entity_poly.type
_entity_poly.pdbx_seq_one_letter_code
_entity_poly.pdbx_strand_id
1 'polypeptide(L)'
;MQPKPKTQEAYEFLQNYQGLINPDNLQFHRWLSQDVPNLLNVDPKSAYVLKSFTYILMGNPTQGLYAMQNAKQLGDRHATQNIMNILHSMGRFDESNQFAKEILQQNPHDLESVSLLLSHALLHLDINKVHEAMQYYQGDNQQIMHKSQMYIQEINKRIDMINELSISKKTVVDILNHIYVFLSDKYVGDNYLSFDYGYTEIGGYLEINVCLNNLSADDSVSLQDGFLDELIDSELDYRDYKDILVNFSSECGTERA
;
A
#
# COMPACT_ATOMS: atom_id res chain seq x y z
N MET A 1 17.36 -30.80 10.75
CA MET A 1 16.33 -29.90 10.20
C MET A 1 16.49 -29.87 8.69
N GLN A 2 15.41 -30.04 7.91
CA GLN A 2 15.49 -29.85 6.46
C GLN A 2 15.61 -28.35 6.13
N PRO A 3 16.42 -27.95 5.13
CA PRO A 3 16.52 -26.56 4.72
C PRO A 3 15.17 -26.07 4.17
N LYS A 4 14.79 -24.83 4.52
CA LYS A 4 13.56 -24.21 4.02
C LYS A 4 13.65 -23.94 2.51
N PRO A 5 12.54 -24.03 1.76
CA PRO A 5 12.49 -23.56 0.38
C PRO A 5 12.86 -22.07 0.29
N LYS A 6 13.55 -21.66 -0.79
CA LYS A 6 13.95 -20.25 -0.99
C LYS A 6 12.79 -19.28 -1.09
N THR A 7 11.67 -19.74 -1.64
CA THR A 7 10.41 -18.97 -1.64
C THR A 7 9.89 -18.72 -0.23
N GLN A 8 10.01 -19.69 0.67
CA GLN A 8 9.62 -19.51 2.07
C GLN A 8 10.57 -18.56 2.80
N GLU A 9 11.88 -18.66 2.56
CA GLU A 9 12.85 -17.70 3.10
C GLU A 9 12.55 -16.27 2.66
N ALA A 10 12.28 -16.06 1.37
CA ALA A 10 11.93 -14.74 0.83
C ALA A 10 10.58 -14.23 1.36
N TYR A 11 9.59 -15.11 1.49
CA TYR A 11 8.30 -14.75 2.09
C TYR A 11 8.45 -14.33 3.55
N GLU A 12 9.17 -15.13 4.36
CA GLU A 12 9.45 -14.79 5.76
C GLU A 12 10.24 -13.49 5.87
N PHE A 13 11.20 -13.25 4.97
CA PHE A 13 11.91 -11.97 4.93
C PHE A 13 10.94 -10.82 4.64
N LEU A 14 10.14 -10.91 3.58
CA LEU A 14 9.19 -9.87 3.17
C LEU A 14 8.19 -9.55 4.28
N GLN A 15 7.66 -10.56 4.96
CA GLN A 15 6.70 -10.39 6.06
C GLN A 15 7.28 -9.67 7.29
N ASN A 16 8.60 -9.77 7.50
CA ASN A 16 9.29 -9.13 8.61
C ASN A 16 10.02 -7.84 8.20
N TYR A 17 10.03 -7.51 6.91
CA TYR A 17 10.71 -6.34 6.39
C TYR A 17 9.78 -5.13 6.45
N GLN A 18 10.20 -4.10 7.18
CA GLN A 18 9.57 -2.80 7.17
C GLN A 18 10.67 -1.74 7.08
N GLY A 19 10.63 -0.89 6.06
CA GLY A 19 11.64 0.15 5.88
C GLY A 19 11.87 0.53 4.42
N LEU A 20 12.82 1.43 4.22
CA LEU A 20 13.25 1.83 2.88
C LEU A 20 13.80 0.65 2.10
N ILE A 21 13.60 0.68 0.79
CA ILE A 21 14.08 -0.34 -0.14
C ILE A 21 15.60 -0.27 -0.25
N ASN A 22 16.23 -1.44 -0.34
CA ASN A 22 17.67 -1.58 -0.53
C ASN A 22 17.95 -2.37 -1.81
N PRO A 23 17.99 -1.70 -2.98
CA PRO A 23 18.14 -2.39 -4.26
C PRO A 23 19.48 -3.10 -4.41
N ASP A 24 20.52 -2.65 -3.69
CA ASP A 24 21.87 -3.19 -3.74
C ASP A 24 22.13 -4.33 -2.74
N ASN A 25 21.10 -4.80 -2.05
CA ASN A 25 21.25 -5.89 -1.09
C ASN A 25 21.74 -7.17 -1.78
N LEU A 26 22.91 -7.65 -1.35
CA LEU A 26 23.56 -8.85 -1.90
C LEU A 26 22.65 -10.09 -1.88
N GLN A 27 21.76 -10.22 -0.90
CA GLN A 27 20.80 -11.32 -0.82
C GLN A 27 19.82 -11.30 -2.00
N PHE A 28 19.33 -10.12 -2.36
CA PHE A 28 18.36 -9.96 -3.47
C PHE A 28 19.02 -10.25 -4.82
N HIS A 29 20.25 -9.75 -5.02
CA HIS A 29 21.04 -10.09 -6.21
C HIS A 29 21.32 -11.58 -6.32
N ARG A 30 21.66 -12.25 -5.21
CA ARG A 30 21.87 -13.70 -5.20
C ARG A 30 20.59 -14.46 -5.53
N TRP A 31 19.45 -14.08 -4.95
CA TRP A 31 18.17 -14.68 -5.26
C TRP A 31 17.85 -14.58 -6.76
N LEU A 32 18.04 -13.41 -7.37
CA LEU A 32 17.78 -13.22 -8.81
C LEU A 32 18.79 -13.92 -9.72
N SER A 33 20.08 -13.88 -9.40
CA SER A 33 21.14 -14.36 -10.29
C SER A 33 21.45 -15.84 -10.17
N GLN A 34 21.13 -16.47 -9.04
CA GLN A 34 21.47 -17.87 -8.77
C GLN A 34 20.22 -18.69 -8.44
N ASP A 35 19.47 -18.29 -7.42
CA ASP A 35 18.38 -19.13 -6.90
C ASP A 35 17.18 -19.20 -7.87
N VAL A 36 16.79 -18.08 -8.50
CA VAL A 36 15.71 -18.06 -9.52
C VAL A 36 16.05 -18.94 -10.74
N PRO A 37 17.21 -18.82 -11.40
CA PRO A 37 17.59 -19.72 -12.50
C PRO A 37 17.60 -21.20 -12.11
N ASN A 38 18.07 -21.52 -10.90
CA ASN A 38 18.05 -22.89 -10.40
C ASN A 38 16.61 -23.40 -10.21
N LEU A 39 15.74 -22.59 -9.62
CA LEU A 39 14.33 -22.93 -9.42
C LEU A 39 13.56 -23.05 -10.74
N LEU A 40 13.87 -22.24 -11.76
CA LEU A 40 13.19 -22.30 -13.06
C LEU A 40 13.25 -23.69 -13.72
N ASN A 41 14.27 -24.49 -13.42
CA ASN A 41 14.42 -25.84 -13.97
C ASN A 41 13.64 -26.92 -13.21
N VAL A 42 13.27 -26.67 -11.95
CA VAL A 42 12.72 -27.70 -11.04
C VAL A 42 11.32 -27.35 -10.52
N ASP A 43 11.07 -26.08 -10.24
CA ASP A 43 9.80 -25.53 -9.79
C ASP A 43 9.66 -24.09 -10.32
N PRO A 44 9.26 -23.93 -11.60
CA PRO A 44 9.14 -22.62 -12.24
C PRO A 44 8.20 -21.67 -11.49
N LYS A 45 7.17 -22.23 -10.88
CA LYS A 45 6.17 -21.48 -10.11
C LYS A 45 6.81 -20.80 -8.91
N SER A 46 7.55 -21.56 -8.10
CA SER A 46 8.35 -21.01 -7.00
C SER A 46 9.39 -20.02 -7.47
N ALA A 47 10.01 -20.26 -8.64
CA ALA A 47 10.98 -19.32 -9.21
C ALA A 47 10.36 -17.94 -9.47
N TYR A 48 9.15 -17.90 -10.05
CA TYR A 48 8.44 -16.65 -10.30
C TYR A 48 7.95 -15.96 -9.03
N VAL A 49 7.53 -16.70 -8.01
CA VAL A 49 7.21 -16.14 -6.68
C VAL A 49 8.44 -15.49 -6.06
N LEU A 50 9.58 -16.19 -6.03
CA LEU A 50 10.84 -15.65 -5.51
C LEU A 50 11.25 -14.39 -6.29
N LYS A 51 11.19 -14.46 -7.62
CA LYS A 51 11.50 -13.33 -8.51
C LYS A 51 10.62 -12.12 -8.21
N SER A 52 9.32 -12.34 -7.99
CA SER A 52 8.37 -11.28 -7.65
C SER A 52 8.71 -10.59 -6.34
N PHE A 53 8.84 -11.34 -5.24
CA PHE A 53 9.18 -10.78 -3.92
C PHE A 53 10.52 -10.05 -3.95
N THR A 54 11.49 -10.59 -4.68
CA THR A 54 12.80 -9.97 -4.79
C THR A 54 12.72 -8.63 -5.52
N TYR A 55 11.96 -8.53 -6.61
CA TYR A 55 11.77 -7.24 -7.29
C TYR A 55 11.02 -6.21 -6.43
N ILE A 56 10.03 -6.63 -5.64
CA ILE A 56 9.35 -5.75 -4.69
C ILE A 56 10.35 -5.18 -3.68
N LEU A 57 11.20 -6.04 -3.10
CA LEU A 57 12.25 -5.64 -2.15
C LEU A 57 13.36 -4.78 -2.77
N MET A 58 13.44 -4.72 -4.10
CA MET A 58 14.38 -3.89 -4.86
C MET A 58 13.72 -2.65 -5.48
N GLY A 59 12.47 -2.32 -5.13
CA GLY A 59 11.79 -1.11 -5.66
C GLY A 59 11.42 -1.23 -7.13
N ASN A 60 11.16 -2.45 -7.59
CA ASN A 60 10.77 -2.73 -8.97
C ASN A 60 9.37 -3.38 -9.01
N PRO A 61 8.33 -2.70 -8.50
CA PRO A 61 7.02 -3.32 -8.29
C PRO A 61 6.34 -3.77 -9.59
N THR A 62 6.59 -3.09 -10.71
CA THR A 62 6.07 -3.50 -12.03
C THR A 62 6.64 -4.86 -12.46
N GLN A 63 7.96 -5.07 -12.33
CA GLN A 63 8.58 -6.36 -12.61
C GLN A 63 8.15 -7.42 -11.59
N GLY A 64 7.95 -7.01 -10.33
CA GLY A 64 7.39 -7.84 -9.27
C GLY A 64 6.00 -8.38 -9.61
N LEU A 65 5.10 -7.49 -10.04
CA LEU A 65 3.75 -7.82 -10.49
C LEU A 65 3.78 -8.77 -11.70
N TYR A 66 4.59 -8.46 -12.71
CA TYR A 66 4.72 -9.30 -13.90
C TYR A 66 5.19 -10.73 -13.53
N ALA A 67 6.17 -10.85 -12.63
CA ALA A 67 6.62 -12.16 -12.15
C ALA A 67 5.51 -12.91 -11.40
N MET A 68 4.72 -12.24 -10.55
CA MET A 68 3.62 -12.89 -9.84
C MET A 68 2.48 -13.32 -10.79
N GLN A 69 2.21 -12.56 -11.84
CA GLN A 69 1.27 -12.96 -12.89
C GLN A 69 1.71 -14.24 -13.60
N ASN A 70 3.01 -14.41 -13.86
CA ASN A 70 3.55 -15.68 -14.38
C ASN A 70 3.40 -16.82 -13.36
N ALA A 71 3.62 -16.57 -12.06
CA ALA A 71 3.35 -17.57 -11.02
C ALA A 71 1.86 -17.99 -10.98
N LYS A 72 0.94 -17.03 -11.15
CA LYS A 72 -0.51 -17.30 -11.26
C LYS A 72 -0.82 -18.19 -12.45
N GLN A 73 -0.25 -17.91 -13.64
CA GLN A 73 -0.44 -18.72 -14.85
C GLN A 73 0.04 -20.16 -14.67
N LEU A 74 1.04 -20.37 -13.81
CA LEU A 74 1.57 -21.69 -13.44
C LEU A 74 0.80 -22.36 -12.28
N GLY A 75 -0.32 -21.78 -11.85
CA GLY A 75 -1.19 -22.36 -10.83
C GLY A 75 -0.71 -22.15 -9.40
N ASP A 76 -0.02 -21.03 -9.10
CA ASP A 76 0.28 -20.70 -7.71
C ASP A 76 -0.99 -20.29 -6.96
N ARG A 77 -1.24 -20.98 -5.85
CA ARG A 77 -2.47 -20.82 -5.05
C ARG A 77 -2.55 -19.46 -4.35
N HIS A 78 -1.42 -18.81 -4.10
CA HIS A 78 -1.33 -17.55 -3.37
C HIS A 78 -1.12 -16.35 -4.30
N ALA A 79 -0.86 -16.59 -5.58
CA ALA A 79 -0.55 -15.52 -6.52
C ALA A 79 -1.69 -14.51 -6.72
N THR A 80 -2.96 -14.92 -6.65
CA THR A 80 -4.08 -13.96 -6.75
C THR A 80 -4.05 -12.93 -5.62
N GLN A 81 -3.85 -13.39 -4.38
CA GLN A 81 -3.75 -12.52 -3.21
C GLN A 81 -2.48 -11.66 -3.25
N ASN A 82 -1.35 -12.23 -3.67
CA ASN A 82 -0.12 -11.45 -3.83
C ASN A 82 -0.25 -10.39 -4.94
N ILE A 83 -0.91 -10.68 -6.06
CA ILE A 83 -1.19 -9.70 -7.12
C ILE A 83 -2.06 -8.56 -6.58
N MET A 84 -3.11 -8.89 -5.82
CA MET A 84 -3.96 -7.91 -5.15
C MET A 84 -3.10 -6.97 -4.27
N ASN A 85 -2.27 -7.52 -3.39
CA ASN A 85 -1.43 -6.72 -2.49
C ASN A 85 -0.41 -5.85 -3.24
N ILE A 86 0.24 -6.39 -4.28
CA ILE A 86 1.18 -5.63 -5.11
C ILE A 86 0.46 -4.49 -5.84
N LEU A 87 -0.74 -4.73 -6.39
CA LEU A 87 -1.52 -3.67 -7.04
C LEU A 87 -1.93 -2.58 -6.06
N HIS A 88 -2.33 -2.96 -4.85
CA HIS A 88 -2.64 -2.00 -3.78
C HIS A 88 -1.43 -1.15 -3.40
N SER A 89 -0.25 -1.77 -3.21
CA SER A 89 0.97 -1.04 -2.87
C SER A 89 1.43 -0.10 -4.00
N MET A 90 1.09 -0.41 -5.25
CA MET A 90 1.35 0.44 -6.43
C MET A 90 0.33 1.57 -6.62
N GLY A 91 -0.64 1.76 -5.72
CA GLY A 91 -1.73 2.72 -5.91
C GLY A 91 -2.75 2.33 -7.00
N ARG A 92 -2.64 1.11 -7.57
CA ARG A 92 -3.55 0.58 -8.61
C ARG A 92 -4.79 -0.04 -7.97
N PHE A 93 -5.51 0.78 -7.21
CA PHE A 93 -6.54 0.29 -6.30
C PHE A 93 -7.74 -0.36 -6.97
N ASP A 94 -8.18 0.16 -8.12
CA ASP A 94 -9.33 -0.43 -8.85
C ASP A 94 -9.03 -1.85 -9.34
N GLU A 95 -7.81 -2.09 -9.83
CA GLU A 95 -7.37 -3.44 -10.23
C GLU A 95 -7.20 -4.36 -9.02
N SER A 96 -6.64 -3.84 -7.92
CA SER A 96 -6.54 -4.58 -6.66
C SER A 96 -7.93 -5.01 -6.15
N ASN A 97 -8.91 -4.11 -6.19
CA ASN A 97 -10.27 -4.40 -5.75
C ASN A 97 -10.95 -5.47 -6.58
N GLN A 98 -10.69 -5.52 -7.88
CA GLN A 98 -11.24 -6.56 -8.74
C GLN A 98 -10.77 -7.94 -8.25
N PHE A 99 -9.49 -8.09 -7.89
CA PHE A 99 -8.99 -9.32 -7.29
C PHE A 99 -9.56 -9.59 -5.90
N ALA A 100 -9.70 -8.57 -5.05
CA ALA A 100 -10.33 -8.74 -3.73
C ALA A 100 -11.77 -9.27 -3.84
N LYS A 101 -12.54 -8.74 -4.79
CA LYS A 101 -13.92 -9.20 -5.07
C LYS A 101 -13.94 -10.63 -5.61
N GLU A 102 -13.02 -11.00 -6.51
CA GLU A 102 -12.87 -12.37 -7.01
C GLU A 102 -12.56 -13.36 -5.88
N ILE A 103 -11.70 -12.97 -4.93
CA ILE A 103 -11.38 -13.79 -3.75
C ILE A 103 -12.63 -13.94 -2.86
N LEU A 104 -13.33 -12.84 -2.55
CA LEU A 104 -14.52 -12.86 -1.69
C LEU A 104 -15.69 -13.63 -2.32
N GLN A 105 -15.81 -13.70 -3.64
CA GLN A 105 -16.79 -14.56 -4.31
C GLN A 105 -16.52 -16.05 -4.07
N GLN A 106 -15.26 -16.45 -3.90
CA GLN A 106 -14.86 -17.84 -3.65
C GLN A 106 -14.78 -18.16 -2.16
N ASN A 107 -14.36 -17.17 -1.35
CA ASN A 107 -14.23 -17.24 0.09
C ASN A 107 -14.76 -15.94 0.73
N PRO A 108 -16.07 -15.86 1.04
CA PRO A 108 -16.70 -14.63 1.55
C PRO A 108 -16.31 -14.29 3.00
N HIS A 109 -15.41 -15.08 3.60
CA HIS A 109 -14.86 -14.85 4.94
C HIS A 109 -13.41 -14.39 4.91
N ASP A 110 -12.83 -14.15 3.73
CA ASP A 110 -11.45 -13.71 3.58
C ASP A 110 -11.22 -12.32 4.20
N LEU A 111 -10.51 -12.29 5.33
CA LEU A 111 -10.32 -11.06 6.12
C LEU A 111 -9.40 -10.04 5.45
N GLU A 112 -8.46 -10.52 4.64
CA GLU A 112 -7.49 -9.66 3.95
C GLU A 112 -8.16 -8.91 2.80
N SER A 113 -8.92 -9.61 1.98
CA SER A 113 -9.65 -9.03 0.85
C SER A 113 -10.67 -7.98 1.32
N VAL A 114 -11.45 -8.26 2.37
CA VAL A 114 -12.38 -7.25 2.92
C VAL A 114 -11.62 -6.08 3.56
N SER A 115 -10.51 -6.33 4.27
CA SER A 115 -9.67 -5.27 4.84
C SER A 115 -9.10 -4.35 3.77
N LEU A 116 -8.75 -4.89 2.60
CA LEU A 116 -8.25 -4.11 1.48
C LEU A 116 -9.35 -3.26 0.84
N LEU A 117 -10.54 -3.83 0.61
CA LEU A 117 -11.69 -3.06 0.10
C LEU A 117 -12.05 -1.89 1.05
N LEU A 118 -12.02 -2.15 2.37
CA LEU A 118 -12.22 -1.10 3.37
C LEU A 118 -11.12 -0.02 3.29
N SER A 119 -9.86 -0.43 3.12
CA SER A 119 -8.74 0.52 3.03
C SER A 119 -8.83 1.37 1.76
N HIS A 120 -9.27 0.81 0.64
CA HIS A 120 -9.58 1.58 -0.57
C HIS A 120 -10.70 2.60 -0.33
N ALA A 121 -11.77 2.20 0.36
CA ALA A 121 -12.87 3.10 0.68
C ALA A 121 -12.41 4.30 1.53
N LEU A 122 -11.51 4.06 2.49
CA LEU A 122 -10.89 5.11 3.29
C LEU A 122 -10.02 6.04 2.45
N LEU A 123 -9.18 5.50 1.56
CA LEU A 123 -8.33 6.31 0.66
C LEU A 123 -9.14 7.16 -0.33
N HIS A 124 -10.29 6.64 -0.79
CA HIS A 124 -11.18 7.33 -1.72
C HIS A 124 -12.22 8.21 -1.03
N LEU A 125 -12.17 8.31 0.31
CA LEU A 125 -13.12 9.05 1.14
C LEU A 125 -14.58 8.72 0.77
N ASP A 126 -14.90 7.44 0.61
CA ASP A 126 -16.17 6.98 0.04
C ASP A 126 -16.85 5.94 0.94
N ILE A 127 -17.86 6.40 1.69
CA ILE A 127 -18.66 5.57 2.58
C ILE A 127 -19.45 4.50 1.81
N ASN A 128 -19.86 4.77 0.56
CA ASN A 128 -20.57 3.77 -0.23
C ASN A 128 -19.68 2.57 -0.53
N LYS A 129 -18.38 2.79 -0.74
CA LYS A 129 -17.40 1.70 -0.88
C LYS A 129 -17.20 0.90 0.41
N VAL A 130 -17.36 1.52 1.59
CA VAL A 130 -17.37 0.77 2.86
C VAL A 130 -18.58 -0.15 2.91
N HIS A 131 -19.77 0.36 2.57
CA HIS A 131 -20.98 -0.45 2.53
C HIS A 131 -20.90 -1.56 1.50
N GLU A 132 -20.37 -1.27 0.31
CA GLU A 132 -20.10 -2.26 -0.73
C GLU A 132 -19.16 -3.36 -0.22
N ALA A 133 -18.03 -3.01 0.40
CA ALA A 133 -17.09 -3.97 0.98
C ALA A 133 -17.77 -4.91 1.99
N MET A 134 -18.64 -4.36 2.83
CA MET A 134 -19.39 -5.13 3.82
C MET A 134 -20.52 -5.99 3.22
N GLN A 135 -21.01 -5.67 2.01
CA GLN A 135 -21.97 -6.52 1.30
C GLN A 135 -21.32 -7.78 0.72
N TYR A 136 -20.04 -7.71 0.33
CA TYR A 136 -19.28 -8.88 -0.11
C TYR A 136 -18.89 -9.80 1.05
N TYR A 137 -18.76 -9.26 2.27
CA TYR A 137 -18.34 -10.00 3.43
C TYR A 137 -19.52 -10.71 4.11
N GLN A 138 -19.45 -12.04 4.19
CA GLN A 138 -20.49 -12.87 4.85
C GLN A 138 -20.03 -13.43 6.20
N GLY A 139 -18.86 -13.02 6.69
CA GLY A 139 -18.36 -13.46 8.00
C GLY A 139 -18.92 -12.67 9.17
N ASP A 140 -18.71 -13.22 10.37
CA ASP A 140 -19.07 -12.60 11.64
C ASP A 140 -17.79 -12.30 12.44
N ASN A 141 -16.93 -11.47 11.86
CA ASN A 141 -15.70 -11.02 12.50
C ASN A 141 -15.91 -9.63 13.11
N GLN A 142 -15.91 -9.56 14.44
CA GLN A 142 -16.08 -8.32 15.20
C GLN A 142 -15.03 -7.25 14.86
N GLN A 143 -13.79 -7.65 14.53
CA GLN A 143 -12.74 -6.71 14.17
C GLN A 143 -13.03 -6.04 12.82
N ILE A 144 -13.53 -6.79 11.82
CA ILE A 144 -13.96 -6.21 10.54
C ILE A 144 -15.15 -5.27 10.72
N MET A 145 -16.15 -5.68 11.51
CA MET A 145 -17.30 -4.80 11.80
C MET A 145 -16.86 -3.51 12.48
N HIS A 146 -16.03 -3.61 13.51
CA HIS A 146 -15.47 -2.44 14.20
C HIS A 146 -14.63 -1.56 13.25
N LYS A 147 -13.74 -2.17 12.45
CA LYS A 147 -12.92 -1.46 11.45
C LYS A 147 -13.78 -0.70 10.44
N SER A 148 -14.86 -1.31 9.94
CA SER A 148 -15.79 -0.62 9.02
C SER A 148 -16.45 0.61 9.65
N GLN A 149 -16.88 0.52 10.91
CA GLN A 149 -17.47 1.65 11.64
C GLN A 149 -16.45 2.76 11.86
N MET A 150 -15.23 2.40 12.25
CA MET A 150 -14.13 3.36 12.41
C MET A 150 -13.81 4.06 11.10
N TYR A 151 -13.78 3.34 9.98
CA TYR A 151 -13.51 3.93 8.68
C TYR A 151 -14.64 4.88 8.23
N ILE A 152 -15.90 4.58 8.54
CA ILE A 152 -17.00 5.53 8.27
C ILE A 152 -16.81 6.82 9.07
N GLN A 153 -16.47 6.72 10.35
CA GLN A 153 -16.22 7.90 11.19
C GLN A 153 -15.03 8.72 10.68
N GLU A 154 -13.94 8.04 10.33
CA GLU A 154 -12.73 8.69 9.82
C GLU A 154 -12.95 9.33 8.44
N ILE A 155 -13.72 8.69 7.54
CA ILE A 155 -14.09 9.29 6.26
C ILE A 155 -14.93 10.55 6.48
N ASN A 156 -15.95 10.52 7.35
CA ASN A 156 -16.74 11.71 7.67
C ASN A 156 -15.86 12.83 8.23
N LYS A 157 -14.98 12.52 9.19
CA LYS A 157 -14.03 13.46 9.77
C LYS A 157 -13.18 14.14 8.70
N ARG A 158 -12.58 13.36 7.79
CA ARG A 158 -11.76 13.88 6.68
C ARG A 158 -12.57 14.72 5.70
N ILE A 159 -13.79 14.29 5.37
CA ILE A 159 -14.71 15.05 4.52
C ILE A 159 -15.05 16.41 5.16
N ASP A 160 -15.35 16.45 6.45
CA ASP A 160 -15.64 17.69 7.17
C ASP A 160 -14.43 18.63 7.17
N MET A 161 -13.21 18.11 7.41
CA MET A 161 -11.97 18.89 7.34
C MET A 161 -11.74 19.51 5.96
N ILE A 162 -11.86 18.73 4.89
CA ILE A 162 -11.59 19.24 3.54
C ILE A 162 -12.68 20.24 3.10
N ASN A 163 -13.92 20.06 3.56
CA ASN A 163 -14.99 21.01 3.29
C ASN A 163 -14.76 22.35 4.01
N GLU A 164 -14.33 22.31 5.27
CA GLU A 164 -13.97 23.49 6.06
C GLU A 164 -12.86 24.30 5.37
N LEU A 165 -11.86 23.62 4.83
CA LEU A 165 -10.74 24.24 4.10
C LEU A 165 -11.06 24.58 2.64
N SER A 166 -12.26 24.28 2.15
CA SER A 166 -12.64 24.40 0.73
C SER A 166 -11.71 23.64 -0.23
N ILE A 167 -11.12 22.54 0.24
CA ILE A 167 -10.27 21.64 -0.54
C ILE A 167 -11.14 20.58 -1.21
N SER A 168 -10.90 20.31 -2.49
CA SER A 168 -11.68 19.32 -3.22
C SER A 168 -11.34 17.89 -2.77
N LYS A 169 -12.38 17.06 -2.59
CA LYS A 169 -12.21 15.62 -2.37
C LYS A 169 -11.32 14.98 -3.44
N LYS A 170 -11.49 15.38 -4.71
CA LYS A 170 -10.71 14.85 -5.83
C LYS A 170 -9.22 15.08 -5.62
N THR A 171 -8.82 16.31 -5.28
CA THR A 171 -7.43 16.67 -5.03
C THR A 171 -6.81 15.81 -3.93
N VAL A 172 -7.52 15.62 -2.81
CA VAL A 172 -7.02 14.80 -1.69
C VAL A 172 -6.87 13.34 -2.11
N VAL A 173 -7.82 12.79 -2.87
CA VAL A 173 -7.70 11.43 -3.40
C VAL A 173 -6.55 11.30 -4.40
N ASP A 174 -6.32 12.30 -5.25
CA ASP A 174 -5.22 12.30 -6.22
C ASP A 174 -3.86 12.34 -5.49
N ILE A 175 -3.70 13.18 -4.46
CA ILE A 175 -2.51 13.17 -3.58
C ILE A 175 -2.37 11.82 -2.85
N LEU A 176 -3.51 11.27 -2.39
CA LEU A 176 -3.74 9.87 -2.00
C LEU A 176 -2.94 8.88 -2.83
N ASN A 177 -3.26 8.90 -4.12
CA ASN A 177 -2.71 8.00 -5.11
C ASN A 177 -1.22 8.26 -5.34
N HIS A 178 -0.82 9.53 -5.45
CA HIS A 178 0.59 9.92 -5.63
C HIS A 178 1.47 9.43 -4.47
N ILE A 179 1.00 9.51 -3.22
CA ILE A 179 1.75 8.99 -2.06
C ILE A 179 2.01 7.48 -2.22
N TYR A 180 1.00 6.69 -2.60
CA TYR A 180 1.17 5.24 -2.75
C TYR A 180 2.06 4.88 -3.94
N VAL A 181 1.91 5.56 -5.07
CA VAL A 181 2.78 5.37 -6.24
C VAL A 181 4.23 5.69 -5.87
N PHE A 182 4.47 6.84 -5.23
CA PHE A 182 5.79 7.26 -4.77
C PHE A 182 6.41 6.27 -3.78
N LEU A 183 5.65 5.75 -2.83
CA LEU A 183 6.16 4.79 -1.85
C LEU A 183 6.40 3.39 -2.45
N SER A 184 5.71 3.03 -3.52
CA SER A 184 5.75 1.68 -4.10
C SER A 184 7.13 1.22 -4.57
N ASP A 185 8.05 2.17 -4.83
CA ASP A 185 9.43 1.92 -5.22
C ASP A 185 10.47 2.41 -4.20
N LYS A 186 10.04 2.91 -3.03
CA LYS A 186 10.92 3.45 -1.97
C LYS A 186 10.81 2.72 -0.65
N TYR A 187 9.65 2.14 -0.35
CA TYR A 187 9.35 1.60 0.97
C TYR A 187 8.57 0.30 0.86
N VAL A 188 8.90 -0.65 1.74
CA VAL A 188 8.16 -1.90 1.91
C VAL A 188 7.70 -1.97 3.36
N GLY A 189 6.42 -2.26 3.56
CA GLY A 189 5.81 -2.40 4.89
C GLY A 189 4.47 -1.70 4.98
N ASP A 190 3.89 -1.72 6.16
CA ASP A 190 2.66 -0.99 6.45
C ASP A 190 2.95 0.51 6.55
N ASN A 191 1.94 1.31 6.20
CA ASN A 191 1.90 2.75 6.43
C ASN A 191 0.60 3.13 7.15
N TYR A 192 0.65 4.25 7.87
CA TYR A 192 -0.51 4.85 8.50
C TYR A 192 -0.63 6.31 8.09
N LEU A 193 -1.84 6.74 7.77
CA LEU A 193 -2.13 8.11 7.34
C LEU A 193 -2.93 8.82 8.42
N SER A 194 -2.35 9.85 9.01
CA SER A 194 -3.03 10.77 9.93
C SER A 194 -3.36 12.09 9.21
N PHE A 195 -4.54 12.63 9.50
CA PHE A 195 -5.02 13.87 8.92
C PHE A 195 -5.25 14.88 10.04
N ASP A 196 -4.68 16.07 9.86
CA ASP A 196 -4.92 17.24 10.70
C ASP A 196 -5.14 18.48 9.83
N TYR A 197 -5.54 19.59 10.43
CA TYR A 197 -5.62 20.86 9.74
C TYR A 197 -5.31 22.02 10.68
N GLY A 198 -4.82 23.10 10.10
CA GLY A 198 -4.47 24.29 10.86
C GLY A 198 -4.82 25.56 10.11
N TYR A 199 -4.64 26.68 10.80
CA TYR A 199 -4.82 28.01 10.25
C TYR A 199 -3.58 28.84 10.49
N THR A 200 -3.18 29.56 9.46
CA THR A 200 -2.15 30.60 9.50
C THR A 200 -2.77 31.96 9.21
N GLU A 201 -1.97 33.02 9.24
CA GLU A 201 -2.40 34.35 8.82
C GLU A 201 -2.82 34.41 7.34
N ILE A 202 -2.36 33.47 6.52
CA ILE A 202 -2.59 33.46 5.05
C ILE A 202 -3.70 32.49 4.62
N GLY A 203 -4.21 31.65 5.52
CA GLY A 203 -5.26 30.68 5.21
C GLY A 203 -5.19 29.41 6.03
N GLY A 204 -6.19 28.55 5.83
CA GLY A 204 -6.21 27.19 6.35
C GLY A 204 -5.36 26.25 5.48
N TYR A 205 -4.87 25.17 6.09
CA TYR A 205 -4.13 24.12 5.40
C TYR A 205 -4.52 22.74 5.94
N LEU A 206 -4.46 21.73 5.09
CA LEU A 206 -4.59 20.33 5.45
C LEU A 206 -3.19 19.73 5.64
N GLU A 207 -3.03 18.90 6.66
CA GLU A 207 -1.82 18.14 6.90
C GLU A 207 -2.10 16.64 6.77
N ILE A 208 -1.33 15.95 5.91
CA ILE A 208 -1.37 14.51 5.70
C ILE A 208 -0.04 13.94 6.18
N ASN A 209 -0.06 13.31 7.35
CA ASN A 209 1.09 12.68 7.95
C ASN A 209 1.16 11.20 7.53
N VAL A 210 2.19 10.85 6.77
CA VAL A 210 2.52 9.51 6.29
C VAL A 210 3.53 8.86 7.22
N CYS A 211 3.04 7.95 8.05
CA CYS A 211 3.81 7.34 9.11
C CYS A 211 4.29 5.95 8.70
N LEU A 212 5.62 5.79 8.76
CA LEU A 212 6.36 4.65 8.23
C LEU A 212 7.30 4.11 9.32
N ASN A 213 7.43 2.80 9.40
CA ASN A 213 8.29 2.17 10.41
C ASN A 213 9.75 2.16 9.95
N ASN A 214 10.67 2.18 10.92
CA ASN A 214 12.11 2.06 10.69
C ASN A 214 12.71 3.13 9.76
N LEU A 215 12.21 4.36 9.85
CA LEU A 215 12.85 5.52 9.21
C LEU A 215 13.72 6.28 10.22
N SER A 216 14.87 6.76 9.75
CA SER A 216 15.61 7.84 10.41
C SER A 216 15.05 9.22 10.04
N ALA A 217 15.46 10.26 10.75
CA ALA A 217 15.08 11.64 10.40
C ALA A 217 15.57 12.04 8.99
N ASP A 218 16.76 11.58 8.59
CA ASP A 218 17.32 11.85 7.27
C ASP A 218 16.52 11.13 6.17
N ASP A 219 16.03 9.92 6.45
CA ASP A 219 15.14 9.18 5.55
C ASP A 219 13.81 9.92 5.35
N SER A 220 13.22 10.43 6.44
CA SER A 220 12.01 11.24 6.41
C SER A 220 12.17 12.49 5.54
N VAL A 221 13.26 13.24 5.70
CA VAL A 221 13.55 14.43 4.88
C VAL A 221 13.76 14.05 3.42
N SER A 222 14.48 12.95 3.15
CA SER A 222 14.72 12.48 1.78
C SER A 222 13.43 12.06 1.07
N LEU A 223 12.50 11.41 1.77
CA LEU A 223 11.19 11.08 1.24
C LEU A 223 10.33 12.33 1.01
N GLN A 224 10.40 13.30 1.92
CA GLN A 224 9.71 14.58 1.79
C GLN A 224 10.12 15.32 0.52
N ASP A 225 11.43 15.47 0.30
CA ASP A 225 11.98 16.16 -0.87
C ASP A 225 11.60 15.41 -2.16
N GLY A 226 11.77 14.08 -2.17
CA GLY A 226 11.44 13.27 -3.35
C GLY A 226 9.95 13.27 -3.68
N PHE A 227 9.07 13.35 -2.68
CA PHE A 227 7.63 13.42 -2.92
C PHE A 227 7.20 14.82 -3.40
N LEU A 228 7.87 15.88 -2.94
CA LEU A 228 7.62 17.22 -3.44
C LEU A 228 7.95 17.31 -4.94
N ASP A 229 9.06 16.70 -5.37
CA ASP A 229 9.41 16.60 -6.79
C ASP A 229 8.33 15.84 -7.59
N GLU A 230 7.79 14.74 -7.05
CA GLU A 230 6.66 14.01 -7.66
C GLU A 230 5.42 14.90 -7.82
N LEU A 231 5.06 15.68 -6.80
CA LEU A 231 3.93 16.61 -6.88
C LEU A 231 4.16 17.73 -7.91
N ILE A 232 5.38 18.25 -8.01
CA ILE A 232 5.76 19.30 -8.97
C ILE A 232 5.67 18.78 -10.41
N ASP A 233 6.10 17.53 -10.65
CA ASP A 233 6.10 16.91 -11.97
C ASP A 233 4.76 16.24 -12.34
N SER A 234 3.82 16.16 -11.39
CA SER A 234 2.49 15.59 -11.59
C SER A 234 1.57 16.45 -12.48
N GLU A 235 0.43 15.86 -12.86
CA GLU A 235 -0.65 16.55 -13.56
C GLU A 235 -1.47 17.53 -12.69
N LEU A 236 -1.20 17.61 -11.38
CA LEU A 236 -1.93 18.48 -10.46
C LEU A 236 -1.49 19.93 -10.61
N ASP A 237 -2.46 20.85 -10.69
CA ASP A 237 -2.15 22.27 -10.65
C ASP A 237 -1.70 22.66 -9.25
N TYR A 238 -0.62 23.42 -9.12
CA TYR A 238 -0.14 23.93 -7.83
C TYR A 238 -1.26 24.58 -6.99
N ARG A 239 -2.21 25.25 -7.65
CA ARG A 239 -3.36 25.89 -6.96
C ARG A 239 -4.26 24.89 -6.26
N ASP A 240 -4.28 23.64 -6.71
CA ASP A 240 -5.10 22.57 -6.13
C ASP A 240 -4.47 22.03 -4.85
N TYR A 241 -3.13 21.90 -4.78
CA TYR A 241 -2.45 21.26 -3.65
C TYR A 241 -1.64 22.19 -2.74
N LYS A 242 -1.49 23.48 -3.06
CA LYS A 242 -0.69 24.45 -2.27
C LYS A 242 -1.08 24.55 -0.79
N ASP A 243 -2.32 24.19 -0.45
CA ASP A 243 -2.86 24.24 0.91
C ASP A 243 -2.87 22.84 1.56
N ILE A 244 -2.16 21.87 0.99
CA ILE A 244 -2.02 20.51 1.48
C ILE A 244 -0.54 20.22 1.74
N LEU A 245 -0.21 19.97 3.00
CA LEU A 245 1.12 19.59 3.46
C LEU A 245 1.17 18.08 3.65
N VAL A 246 2.02 17.40 2.90
CA VAL A 246 2.30 15.97 3.13
C VAL A 246 3.60 15.86 3.90
N ASN A 247 3.64 15.08 4.98
CA ASN A 247 4.81 14.89 5.82
C ASN A 247 5.12 13.39 5.97
N PHE A 248 6.40 12.99 5.86
CA PHE A 248 6.82 11.60 6.13
C PHE A 248 7.52 11.50 7.49
N SER A 249 7.06 10.62 8.39
CA SER A 249 7.63 10.48 9.72
C SER A 249 7.75 9.03 10.20
N SER A 250 8.66 8.81 11.15
CA SER A 250 8.79 7.55 11.88
C SER A 250 7.81 7.40 13.05
N GLU A 251 7.16 8.50 13.43
CA GLU A 251 6.28 8.60 14.59
C GLU A 251 4.99 9.33 14.17
N CYS A 252 3.89 8.59 14.07
CA CYS A 252 2.58 9.19 14.29
C CYS A 252 2.28 9.08 15.77
N GLY A 253 1.96 10.19 16.42
CA GLY A 253 1.36 10.18 17.74
C GLY A 253 0.09 9.34 17.70
N THR A 254 0.19 8.07 18.06
CA THR A 254 -0.98 7.25 18.34
C THR A 254 -1.43 7.65 19.73
N GLU A 255 -2.47 8.48 19.81
CA GLU A 255 -3.50 8.15 20.80
C GLU A 255 -3.97 6.74 20.43
N ARG A 256 -3.35 5.74 21.06
CA ARG A 256 -3.75 4.34 20.95
C ARG A 256 -5.20 4.27 21.41
N ALA A 257 -6.12 4.11 20.47
CA ALA A 257 -7.45 3.59 20.74
C ALA A 257 -7.34 2.12 21.16
#